data_AF-A0A2A4Y1B1-F1
#
_entry.id   AF-A0A2A4Y1B1-F1
#
_cell.length_a   1.000
_cell.length_b   1.000
_cell.length_c   1.000
_cell.angle_alpha   90.00
_cell.angle_beta   90.00
_cell.angle_gamma   90.00
#
_symmetry.space_group_name_H-M   'P 1'
#
loop_
_entity.id
_entity.type
_entity.pdbx_description
1 polymer ?
#
loop_
_entity_poly.entity_id
_entity_poly.type
_entity_poly.pdbx_seq_one_letter_code
_entity_poly.pdbx_strand_id
1 'polypeptide(L)'
;MYINNTGTSLGQMLTVMIISSLLVAPAWSAEVTYAEDVYAAGDTLTADNLNAQFNDIKTGVNGNHSNTKKNKTGIETNRAKIRTNDTAIDANIGRITDTRTGIKTNRKSIAKSNTAIRKLTDKVNARTTAAKPSAGDMQYWNGKAWVLVPVPTNTSVHSALTFANGKPIWKTTYYNIGDRGPAGGFVFYITDNGAHGFEAAPVDQSKGAVWGCYGRRISDSNDKAVGDGTKNTAEIIAGCKKDRTAARIADAYTLNGYDDWFLPSKDELNEMWLKLTDPDGDGRNKGPADPNNLGGFTFNSYWSSSEIGGNIAWVQAFFSGRQLGGVKNKIKTDKGHYRVRAIRAF
;
A
#
# COMPACT_ATOMS: atom_id res chain seq x y z
N MET A 1 69.21 -66.08 20.45
CA MET A 1 70.67 -66.11 20.68
C MET A 1 70.91 -65.69 22.11
N TYR A 2 71.13 -66.68 22.97
CA TYR A 2 71.60 -66.53 24.34
C TYR A 2 73.03 -65.98 24.33
N ILE A 3 73.34 -65.03 25.21
CA ILE A 3 74.67 -64.95 25.82
C ILE A 3 74.47 -64.64 27.32
N ASN A 4 74.84 -65.63 28.13
CA ASN A 4 75.01 -65.58 29.58
C ASN A 4 76.21 -64.69 29.92
N ASN A 5 76.18 -64.03 31.08
CA ASN A 5 77.43 -63.80 31.80
C ASN A 5 77.26 -63.99 33.31
N THR A 6 78.10 -64.87 33.82
CA THR A 6 78.21 -65.43 35.16
C THR A 6 79.21 -64.63 36.00
N GLY A 7 78.97 -64.50 37.31
CA GLY A 7 79.98 -64.05 38.28
C GLY A 7 79.35 -63.64 39.61
N THR A 8 78.96 -64.61 40.45
CA THR A 8 79.67 -65.07 41.67
C THR A 8 79.70 -64.06 42.82
N SER A 9 79.11 -64.50 43.93
CA SER A 9 78.80 -63.75 45.15
C SER A 9 80.01 -63.55 46.07
N LEU A 10 80.22 -62.32 46.52
CA LEU A 10 81.25 -61.93 47.50
C LEU A 10 80.96 -62.42 48.94
N GLY A 11 79.92 -63.25 49.13
CA GLY A 11 79.57 -63.86 50.42
C GLY A 11 80.42 -65.07 50.82
N GLN A 12 81.40 -65.48 50.00
CA GLN A 12 82.20 -66.71 50.20
C GLN A 12 83.71 -66.50 50.45
N MET A 13 84.18 -65.29 50.77
CA MET A 13 85.59 -65.09 51.19
C MET A 13 85.71 -64.39 52.54
N LEU A 14 84.78 -64.71 53.44
CA LEU A 14 84.96 -64.50 54.87
C LEU A 14 85.52 -65.81 55.45
N THR A 15 86.68 -65.73 56.10
CA THR A 15 87.36 -66.79 56.90
C THR A 15 88.50 -67.56 56.21
N VAL A 16 89.63 -66.90 55.94
CA VAL A 16 90.97 -67.54 56.05
C VAL A 16 92.00 -66.49 56.50
N MET A 17 92.64 -66.78 57.65
CA MET A 17 93.94 -66.27 58.13
C MET A 17 94.06 -64.82 58.62
N ILE A 18 93.78 -64.60 59.92
CA ILE A 18 94.72 -63.86 60.78
C ILE A 18 94.84 -64.62 62.12
N ILE A 19 95.88 -65.44 62.27
CA ILE A 19 96.55 -65.69 63.56
C ILE A 19 98.05 -65.61 63.29
N SER A 20 98.72 -64.73 64.05
CA SER A 20 100.18 -64.49 64.16
C SER A 20 100.82 -63.82 62.92
N SER A 21 101.55 -62.72 63.01
CA SER A 21 102.49 -62.30 64.05
C SER A 21 102.79 -60.80 63.99
N LEU A 22 102.83 -60.21 65.20
CA LEU A 22 103.63 -59.07 65.66
C LEU A 22 104.85 -58.63 64.81
N LEU A 23 105.15 -57.33 64.94
CA LEU A 23 106.44 -56.63 64.81
C LEU A 23 106.79 -56.03 63.44
N VAL A 24 106.46 -54.73 63.32
CA VAL A 24 107.34 -53.58 63.06
C VAL A 24 106.55 -52.56 62.24
N ALA A 25 106.18 -51.45 62.87
CA ALA A 25 105.63 -50.29 62.18
C ALA A 25 106.77 -49.47 61.58
N PRO A 26 106.78 -49.18 60.26
CA PRO A 26 107.42 -47.99 59.77
C PRO A 26 106.44 -46.82 59.95
N ALA A 27 106.90 -45.77 60.63
CA ALA A 27 106.22 -44.48 60.69
C ALA A 27 106.11 -43.90 59.27
N TRP A 28 104.88 -43.77 58.77
CA TRP A 28 104.61 -42.93 57.60
C TRP A 28 104.24 -41.54 58.11
N SER A 29 105.14 -40.58 57.95
CA SER A 29 104.80 -39.16 58.03
C SER A 29 104.26 -38.72 56.67
N ALA A 30 102.96 -38.47 56.59
CA ALA A 30 102.34 -37.73 55.50
C ALA A 30 101.88 -36.37 56.06
N GLU A 31 102.44 -35.30 55.51
CA GLU A 31 102.07 -33.93 55.83
C GLU A 31 100.75 -33.62 55.13
N VAL A 32 99.67 -33.47 55.91
CA VAL A 32 98.33 -33.09 55.43
C VAL A 32 98.17 -31.59 55.70
N THR A 33 98.17 -30.79 54.64
CA THR A 33 97.78 -29.37 54.70
C THR A 33 96.26 -29.24 54.81
N TYR A 34 95.78 -28.75 55.96
CA TYR A 34 94.37 -28.51 56.25
C TYR A 34 93.96 -27.13 55.74
N ALA A 35 92.99 -27.08 54.82
CA ALA A 35 92.30 -25.84 54.45
C ALA A 35 90.99 -25.76 55.26
N GLU A 36 90.93 -24.76 56.14
CA GLU A 36 89.73 -24.18 56.79
C GLU A 36 88.95 -24.99 57.83
N ASP A 37 89.49 -26.07 58.41
CA ASP A 37 88.89 -26.69 59.60
C ASP A 37 89.58 -26.27 60.90
N VAL A 38 88.79 -25.87 61.89
CA VAL A 38 89.22 -25.39 63.22
C VAL A 38 89.71 -26.57 64.07
N TYR A 39 90.93 -27.06 63.82
CA TYR A 39 91.57 -28.06 64.69
C TYR A 39 93.00 -27.62 65.05
N ALA A 40 93.32 -27.58 66.35
CA ALA A 40 94.62 -27.20 66.90
C ALA A 40 95.52 -28.43 67.12
N ALA A 41 96.84 -28.20 67.22
CA ALA A 41 97.82 -29.26 67.47
C ALA A 41 97.57 -29.94 68.84
N GLY A 42 97.15 -31.22 68.80
CA GLY A 42 96.71 -32.00 69.98
C GLY A 42 95.26 -32.49 69.88
N ASP A 43 94.47 -31.95 68.94
CA ASP A 43 93.11 -32.41 68.70
C ASP A 43 93.13 -33.82 68.10
N THR A 44 92.50 -34.76 68.81
CA THR A 44 92.35 -36.13 68.32
C THR A 44 91.03 -36.20 67.56
N LEU A 45 91.07 -36.33 66.23
CA LEU A 45 89.90 -36.66 65.41
C LEU A 45 89.37 -38.02 65.85
N THR A 46 88.39 -38.01 66.74
CA THR A 46 87.77 -39.25 67.22
C THR A 46 86.78 -39.77 66.18
N ALA A 47 86.59 -41.08 66.15
CA ALA A 47 85.57 -41.70 65.30
C ALA A 47 84.17 -41.10 65.54
N ASP A 48 83.89 -40.63 66.75
CA ASP A 48 82.61 -40.04 67.13
C ASP A 48 82.37 -38.66 66.47
N ASN A 49 83.41 -37.82 66.37
CA ASN A 49 83.33 -36.51 65.69
C ASN A 49 83.01 -36.68 64.20
N LEU A 50 83.72 -37.59 63.53
CA LEU A 50 83.50 -37.90 62.11
C LEU A 50 82.10 -38.50 61.89
N ASN A 51 81.66 -39.38 62.79
CA ASN A 51 80.33 -39.99 62.71
C ASN A 51 79.21 -38.94 62.91
N ALA A 52 79.38 -37.96 63.79
CA ALA A 52 78.43 -36.87 63.99
C ALA A 52 78.29 -35.98 62.74
N GLN A 53 79.40 -35.53 62.16
CA GLN A 53 79.39 -34.74 60.91
C GLN A 53 78.77 -35.53 59.75
N PHE A 54 79.13 -36.82 59.62
CA PHE A 54 78.54 -37.69 58.60
C PHE A 54 77.03 -37.80 58.74
N ASN A 55 76.52 -37.95 59.97
CA ASN A 55 75.08 -38.05 60.23
C ASN A 55 74.33 -36.73 59.95
N ASP A 56 74.93 -35.57 60.21
CA ASP A 56 74.33 -34.27 59.87
C ASP A 56 74.25 -34.06 58.36
N ILE A 57 75.35 -34.31 57.64
CA ILE A 57 75.40 -34.27 56.17
C ILE A 57 74.35 -35.23 55.59
N LYS A 58 74.29 -36.47 56.09
CA LYS A 58 73.29 -37.46 55.67
C LYS A 58 71.86 -36.96 55.87
N THR A 59 71.58 -36.30 57.00
CA THR A 59 70.27 -35.72 57.29
C THR A 59 69.93 -34.58 56.33
N GLY A 60 70.86 -33.66 56.08
CA GLY A 60 70.70 -32.58 55.11
C GLY A 60 70.48 -33.09 53.68
N VAL A 61 71.25 -34.09 53.25
CA VAL A 61 71.08 -34.76 51.95
C VAL A 61 69.70 -35.40 51.83
N ASN A 62 69.24 -36.09 52.88
CA ASN A 62 67.90 -36.69 52.90
C ASN A 62 66.78 -35.63 52.84
N GLY A 63 66.96 -34.50 53.52
CA GLY A 63 66.07 -33.34 53.45
C GLY A 63 65.98 -32.75 52.04
N ASN A 64 67.15 -32.52 51.42
CA ASN A 64 67.25 -32.03 50.04
C ASN A 64 66.63 -33.01 49.03
N HIS A 65 66.85 -34.31 49.21
CA HIS A 65 66.22 -35.35 48.40
C HIS A 65 64.68 -35.28 48.50
N SER A 66 64.16 -35.14 49.73
CA SER A 66 62.72 -35.01 49.97
C SER A 66 62.12 -33.75 49.35
N ASN A 67 62.81 -32.61 49.46
CA ASN A 67 62.39 -31.34 48.85
C ASN A 67 62.43 -31.42 47.31
N THR A 68 63.46 -32.04 46.75
CA THR A 68 63.57 -32.28 45.30
C THR A 68 62.39 -33.11 44.80
N LYS A 69 61.99 -34.15 45.55
CA LYS A 69 60.83 -34.98 45.22
C LYS A 69 59.53 -34.18 45.24
N LYS A 70 59.31 -33.33 46.25
CA LYS A 70 58.15 -32.42 46.32
C LYS A 70 58.12 -31.43 45.15
N ASN A 71 59.25 -30.80 44.85
CA ASN A 71 59.37 -29.86 43.73
C ASN A 71 59.09 -30.54 42.39
N LYS A 72 59.59 -31.76 42.18
CA LYS A 72 59.30 -32.56 40.99
C LYS A 72 57.80 -32.79 40.81
N THR A 73 57.10 -33.22 41.86
CA THR A 73 55.63 -33.41 41.83
C THR A 73 54.88 -32.10 41.56
N GLY A 74 55.33 -30.97 42.14
CA GLY A 74 54.76 -29.64 41.86
C GLY A 74 54.92 -29.22 40.40
N ILE A 75 56.10 -29.44 39.81
CA ILE A 75 56.38 -29.17 38.40
C ILE A 75 55.49 -30.04 37.49
N GLU A 76 55.31 -31.32 37.81
CA GLU A 76 54.44 -32.23 37.06
C GLU A 76 52.98 -31.77 37.10
N THR A 77 52.51 -31.30 38.26
CA THR A 77 51.15 -30.73 38.42
C THR A 77 50.97 -29.46 37.59
N ASN A 78 51.94 -28.54 37.62
CA ASN A 78 51.87 -27.31 36.83
C ASN A 78 51.93 -27.62 35.33
N ARG A 79 52.75 -28.58 34.91
CA ARG A 79 52.82 -29.04 33.52
C ARG A 79 51.48 -29.60 33.04
N ALA A 80 50.75 -30.33 33.89
CA ALA A 80 49.41 -30.81 33.58
C ALA A 80 48.42 -29.64 33.38
N LYS A 81 48.42 -28.65 34.29
CA LYS A 81 47.56 -27.44 34.16
C LYS A 81 47.85 -26.64 32.89
N ILE A 82 49.13 -26.49 32.51
CA ILE A 82 49.54 -25.81 31.28
C ILE A 82 48.95 -26.54 30.06
N ARG A 83 49.03 -27.87 29.99
CA ARG A 83 48.44 -28.64 28.88
C ARG A 83 46.93 -28.47 28.78
N THR A 84 46.23 -28.43 29.91
CA THR A 84 44.78 -28.17 29.93
C THR A 84 44.47 -26.77 29.39
N ASN A 85 45.23 -25.76 29.79
CA ASN A 85 45.07 -24.40 29.28
C ASN A 85 45.35 -24.30 27.78
N ASP A 86 46.39 -24.99 27.30
CA ASP A 86 46.75 -25.04 25.88
C ASP A 86 45.61 -25.61 25.04
N THR A 87 45.04 -26.74 25.48
CA THR A 87 43.86 -27.34 24.85
C THR A 87 42.66 -26.39 24.83
N ALA A 88 42.44 -25.63 25.89
CA ALA A 88 41.37 -24.64 25.96
C ALA A 88 41.61 -23.44 25.03
N ILE A 89 42.86 -23.01 24.85
CA ILE A 89 43.25 -21.97 23.91
C ILE A 89 43.01 -22.42 22.47
N ASP A 90 43.38 -23.65 22.12
CA ASP A 90 43.12 -24.21 20.79
C ASP A 90 41.62 -24.27 20.49
N ALA A 91 40.82 -24.72 21.46
CA ALA A 91 39.36 -24.71 21.34
C ALA A 91 38.80 -23.28 21.15
N ASN A 92 39.37 -22.29 21.84
CA ASN A 92 39.03 -20.87 21.63
C ASN A 92 39.39 -20.38 20.22
N ILE A 93 40.56 -20.73 19.71
CA ILE A 93 41.00 -20.39 18.36
C ILE A 93 40.04 -20.96 17.31
N GLY A 94 39.59 -22.21 17.50
CA GLY A 94 38.55 -22.82 16.67
C GLY A 94 37.25 -22.02 16.66
N ARG A 95 36.70 -21.71 17.85
CA ARG A 95 35.47 -20.89 17.99
C ARG A 95 35.58 -19.50 17.34
N ILE A 96 36.73 -18.85 17.47
CA ILE A 96 36.99 -17.54 16.84
C ILE A 96 37.02 -17.67 15.31
N THR A 97 37.61 -18.76 14.80
CA THR A 97 37.69 -19.02 13.36
C THR A 97 36.30 -19.28 12.75
N ASP A 98 35.46 -20.06 13.43
CA ASP A 98 34.07 -20.30 13.02
C ASP A 98 33.26 -19.01 13.04
N THR A 99 33.39 -18.21 14.11
CA THR A 99 32.73 -16.91 14.24
C THR A 99 33.16 -15.97 13.12
N ARG A 100 34.46 -15.91 12.80
CA ARG A 100 35.00 -15.10 11.70
C ARG A 100 34.43 -15.53 10.35
N THR A 101 34.26 -16.83 10.14
CA THR A 101 33.65 -17.38 8.92
C THR A 101 32.17 -16.99 8.83
N GLY A 102 31.42 -17.12 9.92
CA GLY A 102 30.03 -16.66 10.02
C GLY A 102 29.86 -15.18 9.71
N ILE A 103 30.73 -14.32 10.27
CA ILE A 103 30.74 -12.87 9.99
C ILE A 103 30.97 -12.59 8.51
N LYS A 104 31.91 -13.30 7.85
CA LYS A 104 32.16 -13.15 6.41
C LYS A 104 30.93 -13.54 5.58
N THR A 105 30.24 -14.61 5.94
CA THR A 105 28.99 -15.03 5.28
C THR A 105 27.89 -13.99 5.45
N ASN A 106 27.67 -13.51 6.67
CA ASN A 106 26.67 -12.46 6.95
C ASN A 106 26.97 -11.17 6.18
N ARG A 107 28.24 -10.76 6.08
CA ARG A 107 28.64 -9.59 5.29
C ARG A 107 28.28 -9.73 3.80
N LYS A 108 28.46 -10.92 3.22
CA LYS A 108 28.04 -11.21 1.83
C LYS A 108 26.51 -11.11 1.68
N SER A 109 25.75 -11.65 2.62
CA SER A 109 24.28 -11.56 2.61
C SER A 109 23.79 -10.11 2.72
N ILE A 110 24.38 -9.31 3.61
CA ILE A 110 24.08 -7.88 3.74
C ILE A 110 24.36 -7.12 2.43
N ALA A 111 25.47 -7.40 1.76
CA ALA A 111 25.80 -6.76 0.48
C ALA A 111 24.77 -7.08 -0.63
N LYS A 112 24.25 -8.31 -0.66
CA LYS A 112 23.16 -8.71 -1.56
C LYS A 112 21.87 -7.95 -1.23
N SER A 113 21.47 -7.92 0.05
CA SER A 113 20.28 -7.18 0.50
C SER A 113 20.37 -5.70 0.16
N ASN A 114 21.51 -5.05 0.41
CA ASN A 114 21.72 -3.63 0.07
C ASN A 114 21.57 -3.35 -1.42
N THR A 115 21.98 -4.29 -2.28
CA THR A 115 21.82 -4.16 -3.73
C THR A 115 20.35 -4.31 -4.15
N ALA A 116 19.61 -5.23 -3.52
CA ALA A 116 18.17 -5.38 -3.76
C ALA A 116 17.38 -4.15 -3.29
N ILE A 117 17.73 -3.60 -2.11
CA ILE A 117 17.13 -2.37 -1.57
C ILE A 117 17.33 -1.21 -2.55
N ARG A 118 18.54 -0.98 -3.05
CA ARG A 118 18.81 0.08 -4.05
C ARG A 118 17.91 -0.06 -5.29
N LYS A 119 17.79 -1.27 -5.85
CA LYS A 119 16.89 -1.53 -6.99
C LYS A 119 15.42 -1.23 -6.68
N LEU A 120 14.97 -1.50 -5.45
CA LEU A 120 13.61 -1.18 -5.02
C LEU A 120 13.43 0.33 -4.85
N THR A 121 14.40 1.02 -4.26
CA THR A 121 14.42 2.49 -4.15
C THR A 121 14.31 3.15 -5.53
N ASP A 122 15.08 2.69 -6.51
CA ASP A 122 15.02 3.21 -7.89
C ASP A 122 13.63 3.01 -8.51
N LYS A 123 13.00 1.85 -8.29
CA LYS A 123 11.62 1.58 -8.75
C LYS A 123 10.58 2.47 -8.07
N VAL A 124 10.75 2.77 -6.79
CA VAL A 124 9.85 3.66 -6.04
C VAL A 124 10.01 5.11 -6.54
N ASN A 125 11.25 5.55 -6.73
CA ASN A 125 11.54 6.88 -7.26
C ASN A 125 10.97 7.06 -8.68
N ALA A 126 11.11 6.05 -9.55
CA ALA A 126 10.53 6.08 -10.89
C ALA A 126 8.99 6.15 -10.91
N ARG A 127 8.31 5.65 -9.86
CA ARG A 127 6.86 5.78 -9.72
C ARG A 127 6.41 7.14 -9.19
N THR A 128 7.26 7.83 -8.45
CA THR A 128 6.94 9.12 -7.82
C THR A 128 7.25 10.32 -8.71
N THR A 129 8.15 10.18 -9.69
CA THR A 129 8.46 11.24 -10.68
C THR A 129 7.52 11.27 -11.88
N ALA A 130 6.67 10.25 -12.08
CA ALA A 130 5.60 10.33 -13.07
C ALA A 130 4.56 11.36 -12.59
N ALA A 131 4.28 12.37 -13.43
CA ALA A 131 3.28 13.40 -13.12
C ALA A 131 1.98 12.74 -12.65
N LYS A 132 1.56 13.05 -11.41
CA LYS A 132 0.37 12.48 -10.81
C LYS A 132 -0.83 12.88 -11.67
N PRO A 133 -1.68 11.93 -12.13
CA PRO A 133 -2.90 12.26 -12.83
C PRO A 133 -3.77 13.22 -12.03
N SER A 134 -4.44 14.13 -12.72
CA SER A 134 -5.44 15.01 -12.13
C SER A 134 -6.74 14.25 -11.87
N ALA A 135 -7.62 14.80 -11.02
CA ALA A 135 -8.96 14.24 -10.88
C ALA A 135 -9.68 14.24 -12.24
N GLY A 136 -10.27 13.11 -12.61
CA GLY A 136 -10.93 12.91 -13.91
C GLY A 136 -10.03 12.30 -15.00
N ASP A 137 -8.71 12.33 -14.84
CA ASP A 137 -7.81 11.67 -15.79
C ASP A 137 -7.97 10.14 -15.75
N MET A 138 -7.84 9.52 -16.92
CA MET A 138 -7.80 8.07 -17.05
C MET A 138 -6.39 7.58 -17.38
N GLN A 139 -6.08 6.35 -16.99
CA GLN A 139 -4.85 5.67 -17.42
C GLN A 139 -5.18 4.30 -17.99
N TYR A 140 -4.45 3.88 -19.04
CA TYR A 140 -4.55 2.52 -19.56
C TYR A 140 -3.16 1.92 -19.79
N TRP A 141 -3.06 0.60 -19.64
CA TRP A 141 -1.81 -0.13 -19.91
C TRP A 141 -1.73 -0.50 -21.39
N ASN A 142 -0.66 -0.05 -22.07
CA ASN A 142 -0.48 -0.33 -23.50
C ASN A 142 0.39 -1.57 -23.80
N GLY A 143 0.73 -2.38 -22.79
CA GLY A 143 1.66 -3.51 -22.90
C GLY A 143 3.10 -3.18 -22.49
N LYS A 144 3.48 -1.89 -22.46
CA LYS A 144 4.84 -1.43 -22.14
C LYS A 144 4.87 -0.42 -20.99
N ALA A 145 3.88 0.47 -20.93
CA ALA A 145 3.77 1.52 -19.93
C ALA A 145 2.28 1.86 -19.67
N TRP A 146 2.03 2.49 -18.52
CA TRP A 146 0.77 3.19 -18.27
C TRP A 146 0.77 4.48 -19.09
N VAL A 147 -0.29 4.68 -19.86
CA VAL A 147 -0.50 5.86 -20.72
C VAL A 147 -1.63 6.68 -20.13
N LEU A 148 -1.39 7.98 -19.95
CA LEU A 148 -2.39 8.94 -19.50
C LEU A 148 -3.33 9.30 -20.66
N VAL A 149 -4.62 9.33 -20.38
CA VAL A 149 -5.67 9.90 -21.22
C VAL A 149 -6.27 11.06 -20.42
N PRO A 150 -5.79 12.28 -20.68
CA PRO A 150 -6.24 13.45 -19.92
C PRO A 150 -7.74 13.64 -20.04
N VAL A 151 -8.39 14.08 -18.97
CA VAL A 151 -9.79 14.53 -19.03
C VAL A 151 -9.94 15.66 -20.07
N PRO A 152 -11.04 15.72 -20.85
CA PRO A 152 -11.25 16.81 -21.78
C PRO A 152 -11.24 18.16 -21.06
N THR A 153 -10.48 19.13 -21.60
CA THR A 153 -10.40 20.47 -21.03
C THR A 153 -11.57 21.36 -21.43
N ASN A 154 -12.24 21.05 -22.54
CA ASN A 154 -13.46 21.73 -22.95
C ASN A 154 -14.66 21.09 -22.24
N THR A 155 -15.14 21.74 -21.19
CA THR A 155 -16.33 21.34 -20.42
C THR A 155 -17.63 21.86 -21.02
N SER A 156 -17.56 22.69 -22.05
CA SER A 156 -18.75 23.19 -22.75
C SER A 156 -19.32 22.15 -23.71
N VAL A 157 -18.72 20.98 -23.89
CA VAL A 157 -19.28 19.94 -24.76
C VAL A 157 -19.24 18.60 -24.04
N HIS A 158 -20.28 17.79 -24.25
CA HIS A 158 -20.29 16.43 -23.73
C HIS A 158 -19.23 15.60 -24.47
N SER A 159 -18.49 14.78 -23.72
CA SER A 159 -17.46 13.91 -24.27
C SER A 159 -17.68 12.48 -23.79
N ALA A 160 -17.71 11.54 -24.71
CA ALA A 160 -17.80 10.11 -24.42
C ALA A 160 -16.43 9.46 -24.57
N LEU A 161 -16.15 8.51 -23.67
CA LEU A 161 -15.00 7.62 -23.84
C LEU A 161 -15.30 6.57 -24.90
N THR A 162 -14.45 6.46 -25.91
CA THR A 162 -14.57 5.48 -26.98
C THR A 162 -13.24 4.75 -27.20
N PHE A 163 -13.28 3.56 -27.81
CA PHE A 163 -12.08 2.84 -28.18
C PHE A 163 -11.80 3.02 -29.68
N ALA A 164 -10.65 3.62 -30.01
CA ALA A 164 -10.16 3.70 -31.37
C ALA A 164 -8.87 2.88 -31.48
N ASN A 165 -8.84 1.90 -32.39
CA ASN A 165 -7.70 1.00 -32.58
C ASN A 165 -7.21 0.35 -31.26
N GLY A 166 -8.15 -0.08 -30.42
CA GLY A 166 -7.86 -0.72 -29.13
C GLY A 166 -7.35 0.23 -28.03
N LYS A 167 -7.42 1.55 -28.24
CA LYS A 167 -6.99 2.57 -27.27
C LYS A 167 -8.18 3.43 -26.82
N PRO A 168 -8.34 3.69 -25.51
CA PRO A 168 -9.36 4.62 -25.03
C PRO A 168 -9.00 6.05 -25.45
N ILE A 169 -9.96 6.75 -26.01
CA ILE A 169 -9.88 8.17 -26.38
C ILE A 169 -11.17 8.88 -25.97
N TRP A 170 -11.06 10.15 -25.59
CA TRP A 170 -12.23 11.02 -25.47
C TRP A 170 -12.65 11.49 -26.85
N LYS A 171 -13.95 11.42 -27.12
CA LYS A 171 -14.56 11.95 -28.35
C LYS A 171 -15.69 12.87 -27.95
N THR A 172 -15.73 14.07 -28.53
CA THR A 172 -16.86 14.99 -28.41
C THR A 172 -18.12 14.32 -28.96
N THR A 173 -19.19 14.38 -28.19
CA THR A 173 -20.51 13.86 -28.55
C THR A 173 -21.34 15.01 -29.11
N TYR A 174 -21.96 14.78 -30.26
CA TYR A 174 -22.93 15.67 -30.87
C TYR A 174 -24.27 14.94 -30.97
N TYR A 175 -25.35 15.64 -30.74
CA TYR A 175 -26.70 15.10 -30.69
C TYR A 175 -27.54 15.56 -31.88
N ASN A 176 -28.36 14.64 -32.41
CA ASN A 176 -29.41 14.93 -33.36
C ASN A 176 -30.78 14.96 -32.67
N ILE A 177 -31.76 15.56 -33.33
CA ILE A 177 -33.16 15.48 -32.91
C ILE A 177 -33.60 14.02 -32.83
N GLY A 178 -34.25 13.64 -31.73
CA GLY A 178 -34.69 12.28 -31.44
C GLY A 178 -33.68 11.42 -30.68
N ASP A 179 -32.40 11.83 -30.60
CA ASP A 179 -31.38 11.10 -29.84
C ASP A 179 -31.68 11.11 -28.35
N ARG A 180 -31.03 10.19 -27.62
CA ARG A 180 -30.95 10.25 -26.16
C ARG A 180 -29.89 11.27 -25.75
N GLY A 181 -30.30 12.35 -25.10
CA GLY A 181 -29.39 13.38 -24.60
C GLY A 181 -28.63 12.95 -23.35
N PRO A 182 -27.79 13.83 -22.78
CA PRO A 182 -26.87 13.47 -21.70
C PRO A 182 -27.53 12.94 -20.43
N ALA A 183 -28.74 13.39 -20.08
CA ALA A 183 -29.48 12.84 -18.93
C ALA A 183 -30.37 11.65 -19.33
N GLY A 184 -30.44 11.29 -20.61
CA GLY A 184 -31.29 10.22 -21.13
C GLY A 184 -32.69 10.66 -21.55
N GLY A 185 -32.93 11.97 -21.66
CA GLY A 185 -34.13 12.52 -22.30
C GLY A 185 -34.08 12.39 -23.82
N PHE A 186 -35.14 12.80 -24.51
CA PHE A 186 -35.20 12.87 -25.96
C PHE A 186 -34.84 14.28 -26.43
N VAL A 187 -33.80 14.41 -27.25
CA VAL A 187 -33.35 15.70 -27.78
C VAL A 187 -34.39 16.25 -28.77
N PHE A 188 -34.89 17.46 -28.53
CA PHE A 188 -35.91 18.10 -29.38
C PHE A 188 -35.51 19.47 -29.90
N TYR A 189 -34.41 20.02 -29.41
CA TYR A 189 -33.83 21.27 -29.88
C TYR A 189 -32.32 21.17 -29.81
N ILE A 190 -31.62 21.69 -30.82
CA ILE A 190 -30.16 21.65 -30.90
C ILE A 190 -29.60 23.04 -31.26
N THR A 191 -28.47 23.39 -30.64
CA THR A 191 -27.63 24.53 -31.00
C THR A 191 -26.20 24.06 -31.19
N ASP A 192 -25.35 24.91 -31.77
CA ASP A 192 -23.92 24.65 -31.92
C ASP A 192 -23.61 23.30 -32.61
N ASN A 193 -24.36 23.02 -33.67
CA ASN A 193 -24.29 21.77 -34.45
C ASN A 193 -24.50 20.50 -33.61
N GLY A 194 -25.38 20.57 -32.60
CA GLY A 194 -25.72 19.44 -31.74
C GLY A 194 -24.82 19.28 -30.51
N ALA A 195 -23.91 20.23 -30.26
CA ALA A 195 -23.13 20.25 -29.03
C ALA A 195 -24.00 20.59 -27.81
N HIS A 196 -25.04 21.39 -28.03
CA HIS A 196 -25.95 21.92 -27.01
C HIS A 196 -27.40 21.78 -27.45
N GLY A 197 -28.33 21.94 -26.51
CA GLY A 197 -29.74 21.92 -26.84
C GLY A 197 -30.67 21.70 -25.66
N PHE A 198 -31.88 21.23 -25.97
CA PHE A 198 -32.85 20.80 -24.96
C PHE A 198 -33.27 19.35 -25.19
N GLU A 199 -33.48 18.64 -24.08
CA GLU A 199 -34.06 17.31 -24.07
C GLU A 199 -35.32 17.24 -23.22
N ALA A 200 -36.28 16.41 -23.65
CA ALA A 200 -37.52 16.15 -22.94
C ALA A 200 -37.42 14.86 -22.13
N ALA A 201 -38.00 14.86 -20.92
CA ALA A 201 -38.01 13.68 -20.08
C ALA A 201 -38.63 12.47 -20.81
N PRO A 202 -38.11 11.25 -20.61
CA PRO A 202 -38.60 10.05 -21.30
C PRO A 202 -40.06 9.69 -20.95
N VAL A 203 -40.61 10.25 -19.87
CA VAL A 203 -41.94 9.95 -19.33
C VAL A 203 -42.62 11.21 -18.81
N ASP A 204 -43.96 11.18 -18.71
CA ASP A 204 -44.71 12.24 -18.03
C ASP A 204 -44.49 12.15 -16.50
N GLN A 205 -44.07 13.24 -15.86
CA GLN A 205 -43.94 13.33 -14.41
C GLN A 205 -45.30 13.41 -13.70
N SER A 206 -46.36 13.80 -14.42
CA SER A 206 -47.72 13.84 -13.88
C SER A 206 -48.81 13.61 -14.93
N LYS A 207 -49.91 13.00 -14.47
CA LYS A 207 -51.14 12.77 -15.22
C LYS A 207 -52.31 13.64 -14.73
N GLY A 208 -52.04 14.71 -13.99
CA GLY A 208 -53.10 15.55 -13.43
C GLY A 208 -52.58 16.54 -12.41
N ALA A 209 -51.75 17.49 -12.85
CA ALA A 209 -51.29 18.60 -12.03
C ALA A 209 -52.08 19.87 -12.36
N VAL A 210 -52.30 20.71 -11.33
CA VAL A 210 -52.70 22.09 -11.55
C VAL A 210 -51.48 22.89 -12.01
N TRP A 211 -51.69 23.91 -12.85
CA TRP A 211 -50.58 24.72 -13.35
C TRP A 211 -49.90 25.51 -12.21
N GLY A 212 -50.71 26.19 -11.39
CA GLY A 212 -50.27 27.09 -10.33
C GLY A 212 -51.45 27.64 -9.55
N CYS A 213 -51.30 28.85 -9.01
CA CYS A 213 -52.29 29.49 -8.15
C CYS A 213 -53.35 30.20 -9.01
N TYR A 214 -54.55 29.61 -9.08
CA TYR A 214 -55.69 30.20 -9.78
C TYR A 214 -56.14 31.52 -9.12
N GLY A 215 -56.54 32.51 -9.92
CA GLY A 215 -56.86 33.86 -9.46
C GLY A 215 -55.65 34.76 -9.25
N ARG A 216 -54.42 34.23 -9.35
CA ARG A 216 -53.18 34.98 -9.13
C ARG A 216 -52.38 35.05 -10.42
N ARG A 217 -52.02 36.27 -10.82
CA ARG A 217 -51.09 36.54 -11.91
C ARG A 217 -49.65 36.45 -11.39
N ILE A 218 -48.80 35.74 -12.11
CA ILE A 218 -47.36 35.62 -11.88
C ILE A 218 -46.70 36.30 -13.07
N SER A 219 -46.56 37.63 -12.96
CA SER A 219 -46.30 38.50 -14.11
C SER A 219 -45.01 38.17 -14.85
N ASP A 220 -44.01 37.60 -14.17
CA ASP A 220 -42.69 37.29 -14.74
C ASP A 220 -42.60 35.87 -15.33
N SER A 221 -43.72 35.12 -15.36
CA SER A 221 -43.81 33.80 -15.98
C SER A 221 -44.63 33.79 -17.28
N ASN A 222 -44.74 34.92 -17.98
CA ASN A 222 -45.54 35.08 -19.21
C ASN A 222 -44.73 34.96 -20.51
N ASP A 223 -43.41 34.82 -20.40
CA ASP A 223 -42.49 34.68 -21.52
C ASP A 223 -42.72 33.33 -22.24
N LYS A 224 -42.43 33.29 -23.55
CA LYS A 224 -42.92 32.22 -24.44
C LYS A 224 -41.83 31.56 -25.26
N ALA A 225 -40.71 32.23 -25.49
CA ALA A 225 -39.70 31.82 -26.43
C ALA A 225 -38.95 30.57 -25.96
N VAL A 226 -38.19 29.99 -26.88
CA VAL A 226 -37.21 28.94 -26.54
C VAL A 226 -36.13 29.53 -25.64
N GLY A 227 -35.89 28.90 -24.49
CA GLY A 227 -35.01 29.36 -23.42
C GLY A 227 -35.74 29.94 -22.19
N ASP A 228 -37.04 30.26 -22.30
CA ASP A 228 -37.77 30.93 -21.21
C ASP A 228 -38.30 29.96 -20.14
N GLY A 229 -38.32 28.65 -20.41
CA GLY A 229 -38.97 27.69 -19.52
C GLY A 229 -38.36 27.64 -18.13
N THR A 230 -37.04 27.73 -18.01
CA THR A 230 -36.33 27.70 -16.73
C THR A 230 -36.72 28.90 -15.86
N LYS A 231 -36.67 30.11 -16.42
CA LYS A 231 -37.07 31.34 -15.74
C LYS A 231 -38.54 31.26 -15.31
N ASN A 232 -39.44 30.95 -16.24
CA ASN A 232 -40.87 30.86 -15.95
C ASN A 232 -41.16 29.84 -14.84
N THR A 233 -40.50 28.69 -14.86
CA THR A 233 -40.66 27.64 -13.83
C THR A 233 -40.26 28.15 -12.46
N ALA A 234 -39.11 28.81 -12.35
CA ALA A 234 -38.65 29.43 -11.11
C ALA A 234 -39.64 30.48 -10.59
N GLU A 235 -40.18 31.33 -11.46
CA GLU A 235 -41.18 32.34 -11.10
C GLU A 235 -42.50 31.74 -10.62
N ILE A 236 -42.97 30.64 -11.23
CA ILE A 236 -44.16 29.92 -10.76
C ILE A 236 -43.92 29.35 -9.35
N ILE A 237 -42.75 28.76 -9.11
CA ILE A 237 -42.37 28.18 -7.82
C ILE A 237 -42.24 29.26 -6.73
N ALA A 238 -41.69 30.42 -7.09
CA ALA A 238 -41.58 31.57 -6.20
C ALA A 238 -42.98 32.15 -5.89
N GLY A 239 -43.77 32.41 -6.94
CA GLY A 239 -45.06 33.10 -6.91
C GLY A 239 -46.26 32.25 -6.46
N CYS A 240 -46.14 30.92 -6.45
CA CYS A 240 -47.18 30.00 -5.98
C CYS A 240 -46.65 28.96 -4.99
N LYS A 241 -47.12 29.06 -3.74
CA LYS A 241 -46.74 28.15 -2.64
C LYS A 241 -47.60 26.88 -2.55
N LYS A 242 -48.47 26.64 -3.53
CA LYS A 242 -49.24 25.39 -3.60
C LYS A 242 -48.31 24.22 -3.91
N ASP A 243 -48.51 23.12 -3.21
CA ASP A 243 -47.77 21.89 -3.47
C ASP A 243 -48.25 21.21 -4.76
N ARG A 244 -47.34 20.43 -5.36
CA ARG A 244 -47.61 19.57 -6.53
C ARG A 244 -48.20 20.34 -7.73
N THR A 245 -47.76 21.58 -7.93
CA THR A 245 -48.00 22.32 -9.19
C THR A 245 -47.19 21.71 -10.33
N ALA A 246 -47.58 21.98 -11.58
CA ALA A 246 -46.87 21.50 -12.76
C ALA A 246 -45.37 21.88 -12.74
N ALA A 247 -45.07 23.13 -12.37
CA ALA A 247 -43.70 23.64 -12.24
C ALA A 247 -42.90 22.88 -11.17
N ARG A 248 -43.44 22.70 -9.96
CA ARG A 248 -42.75 21.96 -8.88
C ARG A 248 -42.52 20.49 -9.22
N ILE A 249 -43.44 19.88 -9.96
CA ILE A 249 -43.30 18.49 -10.40
C ILE A 249 -42.18 18.34 -11.43
N ALA A 250 -42.04 19.31 -12.33
CA ALA A 250 -40.95 19.31 -13.30
C ALA A 250 -39.59 19.60 -12.63
N ASP A 251 -39.55 20.60 -11.73
CA ASP A 251 -38.37 21.02 -10.96
C ASP A 251 -37.85 19.93 -10.00
N ALA A 252 -38.74 19.14 -9.41
CA ALA A 252 -38.34 18.02 -8.54
C ALA A 252 -37.94 16.76 -9.31
N TYR A 253 -37.98 16.77 -10.65
CA TYR A 253 -37.64 15.59 -11.44
C TYR A 253 -36.13 15.40 -11.50
N THR A 254 -35.69 14.16 -11.28
CA THR A 254 -34.28 13.77 -11.39
C THR A 254 -34.13 12.56 -12.31
N LEU A 255 -33.13 12.57 -13.18
CA LEU A 255 -32.81 11.44 -14.04
C LEU A 255 -31.29 11.33 -14.25
N ASN A 256 -30.74 10.13 -14.04
CA ASN A 256 -29.32 9.83 -14.27
C ASN A 256 -28.32 10.81 -13.62
N GLY A 257 -28.67 11.35 -12.45
CA GLY A 257 -27.83 12.29 -11.69
C GLY A 257 -28.02 13.77 -12.05
N TYR A 258 -28.96 14.10 -12.94
CA TYR A 258 -29.34 15.47 -13.29
C TYR A 258 -30.63 15.87 -12.58
N ASP A 259 -30.65 17.04 -11.95
CA ASP A 259 -31.73 17.62 -11.15
C ASP A 259 -32.14 19.04 -11.61
N ASP A 260 -31.71 19.44 -12.80
CA ASP A 260 -31.90 20.76 -13.42
C ASP A 260 -33.07 20.80 -14.42
N TRP A 261 -34.11 20.00 -14.17
CA TRP A 261 -35.29 19.87 -15.04
C TRP A 261 -36.33 20.98 -14.76
N PHE A 262 -37.08 21.40 -15.78
CA PHE A 262 -38.06 22.49 -15.63
C PHE A 262 -39.28 22.31 -16.55
N LEU A 263 -40.33 23.09 -16.32
CA LEU A 263 -41.55 23.07 -17.11
C LEU A 263 -41.35 23.90 -18.39
N PRO A 264 -41.56 23.34 -19.60
CA PRO A 264 -41.24 24.00 -20.86
C PRO A 264 -42.08 25.26 -21.07
N SER A 265 -41.51 26.30 -21.67
CA SER A 265 -42.23 27.46 -22.19
C SER A 265 -43.19 27.05 -23.30
N LYS A 266 -44.07 27.98 -23.70
CA LYS A 266 -45.03 27.75 -24.78
C LYS A 266 -44.32 27.32 -26.08
N ASP A 267 -43.22 27.96 -26.46
CA ASP A 267 -42.57 27.65 -27.73
C ASP A 267 -41.65 26.43 -27.62
N GLU A 268 -41.04 26.17 -26.45
CA GLU A 268 -40.34 24.89 -26.18
C GLU A 268 -41.27 23.69 -26.25
N LEU A 269 -42.48 23.82 -25.69
CA LEU A 269 -43.50 22.78 -25.77
C LEU A 269 -43.95 22.56 -27.23
N ASN A 270 -43.93 23.61 -28.04
CA ASN A 270 -44.22 23.51 -29.46
C ASN A 270 -43.10 22.80 -30.24
N GLU A 271 -41.84 23.05 -29.90
CA GLU A 271 -40.72 22.28 -30.47
C GLU A 271 -40.84 20.79 -30.11
N MET A 272 -41.24 20.44 -28.89
CA MET A 272 -41.51 19.03 -28.52
C MET A 272 -42.62 18.41 -29.38
N TRP A 273 -43.67 19.17 -29.72
CA TRP A 273 -44.70 18.72 -30.65
C TRP A 273 -44.10 18.47 -32.04
N LEU A 274 -43.47 19.49 -32.64
CA LEU A 274 -42.97 19.44 -34.01
C LEU A 274 -41.84 18.42 -34.23
N LYS A 275 -41.01 18.18 -33.19
CA LYS A 275 -39.78 17.40 -33.34
C LYS A 275 -39.85 16.00 -32.76
N LEU A 276 -40.67 15.78 -31.72
CA LEU A 276 -40.78 14.48 -31.06
C LEU A 276 -42.15 13.83 -31.20
N THR A 277 -43.18 14.57 -31.59
CA THR A 277 -44.56 14.05 -31.61
C THR A 277 -45.13 13.92 -33.02
N ASP A 278 -44.92 14.93 -33.86
CA ASP A 278 -45.43 15.04 -35.24
C ASP A 278 -44.30 15.45 -36.21
N PRO A 279 -43.17 14.70 -36.26
CA PRO A 279 -42.05 15.04 -37.15
C PRO A 279 -42.37 14.80 -38.63
N ASP A 280 -43.39 14.01 -38.95
CA ASP A 280 -43.91 13.78 -40.31
C ASP A 280 -44.92 14.85 -40.76
N GLY A 281 -45.43 15.67 -39.83
CA GLY A 281 -46.24 16.85 -40.13
C GLY A 281 -47.65 16.52 -40.62
N ASP A 282 -48.21 15.37 -40.24
CA ASP A 282 -49.58 14.98 -40.59
C ASP A 282 -50.63 15.67 -39.71
N GLY A 283 -50.17 16.37 -38.67
CA GLY A 283 -50.99 17.17 -37.76
C GLY A 283 -51.77 16.34 -36.76
N ARG A 284 -51.42 15.06 -36.57
CA ARG A 284 -52.13 14.13 -35.68
C ARG A 284 -51.14 13.28 -34.90
N ASN A 285 -51.49 12.99 -33.66
CA ASN A 285 -50.76 12.02 -32.85
C ASN A 285 -51.75 11.03 -32.22
N LYS A 286 -51.57 9.75 -32.54
CA LYS A 286 -52.40 8.64 -32.02
C LYS A 286 -51.91 8.11 -30.66
N GLY A 287 -50.98 8.82 -30.02
CA GLY A 287 -50.35 8.46 -28.75
C GLY A 287 -49.08 7.64 -28.96
N PRO A 288 -48.62 6.88 -27.95
CA PRO A 288 -47.34 6.16 -28.01
C PRO A 288 -47.26 5.05 -29.07
N ALA A 289 -48.39 4.65 -29.65
CA ALA A 289 -48.43 3.68 -30.75
C ALA A 289 -48.25 4.32 -32.13
N ASP A 290 -48.17 5.65 -32.19
CA ASP A 290 -47.91 6.38 -33.42
C ASP A 290 -46.44 6.19 -33.85
N PRO A 291 -46.15 5.64 -35.05
CA PRO A 291 -44.80 5.31 -35.46
C PRO A 291 -43.86 6.54 -35.54
N ASN A 292 -44.41 7.75 -35.70
CA ASN A 292 -43.64 8.98 -35.80
C ASN A 292 -43.52 9.73 -34.47
N ASN A 293 -44.13 9.23 -33.40
CA ASN A 293 -44.03 9.80 -32.06
C ASN A 293 -42.76 9.30 -31.35
N LEU A 294 -41.63 9.90 -31.70
CA LEU A 294 -40.30 9.61 -31.14
C LEU A 294 -40.25 9.76 -29.62
N GLY A 295 -41.02 10.72 -29.07
CA GLY A 295 -41.00 11.04 -27.65
C GLY A 295 -41.93 10.20 -26.78
N GLY A 296 -42.75 9.31 -27.34
CA GLY A 296 -43.73 8.53 -26.58
C GLY A 296 -44.77 9.39 -25.86
N PHE A 297 -45.18 10.49 -26.47
CA PHE A 297 -46.20 11.40 -25.93
C PHE A 297 -47.59 10.78 -26.00
N THR A 298 -48.44 11.11 -25.04
CA THR A 298 -49.87 10.78 -25.15
C THR A 298 -50.59 11.82 -25.99
N PHE A 299 -51.80 11.53 -26.46
CA PHE A 299 -52.65 12.50 -27.17
C PHE A 299 -53.28 13.57 -26.25
N ASN A 300 -52.91 13.62 -24.97
CA ASN A 300 -53.45 14.56 -23.99
C ASN A 300 -52.89 15.99 -24.18
N SER A 301 -53.35 16.93 -23.36
CA SER A 301 -52.77 18.28 -23.31
C SER A 301 -51.64 18.38 -22.29
N TYR A 302 -50.60 19.14 -22.60
CA TYR A 302 -49.45 19.37 -21.74
C TYR A 302 -49.42 20.83 -21.29
N TRP A 303 -49.08 21.05 -20.02
CA TRP A 303 -48.84 22.40 -19.50
C TRP A 303 -47.53 22.96 -20.04
N SER A 304 -47.56 24.24 -20.43
CA SER A 304 -46.33 25.03 -20.51
C SER A 304 -46.17 25.90 -19.26
N SER A 305 -45.00 26.47 -19.03
CA SER A 305 -44.70 27.44 -17.97
C SER A 305 -45.12 28.87 -18.31
N SER A 306 -45.63 29.11 -19.52
CA SER A 306 -46.05 30.44 -19.97
C SER A 306 -47.47 30.78 -19.50
N GLU A 307 -47.59 31.85 -18.73
CA GLU A 307 -48.86 32.38 -18.23
C GLU A 307 -49.61 33.21 -19.29
N ILE A 308 -50.94 33.16 -19.28
CA ILE A 308 -51.80 34.10 -20.04
C ILE A 308 -52.33 35.20 -19.13
N GLY A 309 -52.75 34.83 -17.91
CA GLY A 309 -53.16 35.77 -16.87
C GLY A 309 -53.53 35.05 -15.58
N GLY A 310 -54.19 35.72 -14.64
CA GLY A 310 -54.44 35.18 -13.30
C GLY A 310 -55.17 33.84 -13.24
N ASN A 311 -55.98 33.52 -14.24
CA ASN A 311 -56.81 32.31 -14.28
C ASN A 311 -56.37 31.27 -15.32
N ILE A 312 -55.53 31.66 -16.28
CA ILE A 312 -55.26 30.88 -17.49
C ILE A 312 -53.76 30.81 -17.75
N ALA A 313 -53.27 29.66 -18.19
CA ALA A 313 -51.92 29.46 -18.70
C ALA A 313 -51.95 28.70 -20.02
N TRP A 314 -50.84 28.73 -20.77
CA TRP A 314 -50.74 28.04 -22.04
C TRP A 314 -50.70 26.52 -21.85
N VAL A 315 -51.44 25.82 -22.70
CA VAL A 315 -51.37 24.38 -22.89
C VAL A 315 -51.27 24.07 -24.36
N GLN A 316 -50.69 22.92 -24.68
CA GLN A 316 -50.68 22.38 -26.03
C GLN A 316 -51.34 21.02 -26.06
N ALA A 317 -52.25 20.84 -27.00
CA ALA A 317 -52.93 19.58 -27.23
C ALA A 317 -52.07 18.68 -28.11
N PHE A 318 -51.53 17.60 -27.55
CA PHE A 318 -50.71 16.64 -28.28
C PHE A 318 -51.55 15.63 -29.08
N PHE A 319 -52.82 15.93 -29.39
CA PHE A 319 -53.56 15.19 -30.43
C PHE A 319 -53.49 15.90 -31.79
N SER A 320 -53.20 17.20 -31.82
CA SER A 320 -53.25 18.03 -33.04
C SER A 320 -52.32 19.24 -33.05
N GLY A 321 -51.39 19.34 -32.10
CA GLY A 321 -50.46 20.48 -31.96
C GLY A 321 -51.09 21.80 -31.52
N ARG A 322 -52.42 21.89 -31.34
CA ARG A 322 -53.10 23.16 -31.07
C ARG A 322 -52.72 23.71 -29.70
N GLN A 323 -52.31 24.97 -29.66
CA GLN A 323 -52.08 25.70 -28.42
C GLN A 323 -53.31 26.52 -28.02
N LEU A 324 -53.65 26.51 -26.74
CA LEU A 324 -54.85 27.16 -26.19
C LEU A 324 -54.65 27.56 -24.71
N GLY A 325 -55.61 28.29 -24.16
CA GLY A 325 -55.65 28.61 -22.74
C GLY A 325 -56.23 27.48 -21.90
N GLY A 326 -55.47 26.98 -20.93
CA GLY A 326 -55.92 26.06 -19.89
C GLY A 326 -56.22 26.77 -18.58
N VAL A 327 -57.30 26.40 -17.89
CA VAL A 327 -57.65 26.98 -16.59
C VAL A 327 -56.75 26.41 -15.50
N LYS A 328 -56.03 27.27 -14.78
CA LYS A 328 -54.91 26.86 -13.90
C LYS A 328 -55.27 25.85 -12.80
N ASN A 329 -56.51 25.87 -12.29
CA ASN A 329 -56.97 24.94 -11.24
C ASN A 329 -57.54 23.63 -11.80
N LYS A 330 -57.63 23.45 -13.12
CA LYS A 330 -58.08 22.21 -13.72
C LYS A 330 -56.92 21.24 -13.87
N ILE A 331 -57.23 19.95 -13.71
CA ILE A 331 -56.30 18.84 -13.95
C ILE A 331 -56.67 18.03 -15.21
N LYS A 332 -57.80 18.35 -15.84
CA LYS A 332 -58.32 17.66 -17.03
C LYS A 332 -59.13 18.59 -17.94
N THR A 333 -59.18 18.18 -19.20
CA THR A 333 -60.07 18.61 -20.26
C THR A 333 -61.13 17.52 -20.51
N ASP A 334 -62.10 17.78 -21.37
CA ASP A 334 -63.08 16.77 -21.80
C ASP A 334 -62.43 15.60 -22.57
N LYS A 335 -61.22 15.83 -23.10
CA LYS A 335 -60.44 14.84 -23.89
C LYS A 335 -59.31 14.17 -23.11
N GLY A 336 -59.22 14.40 -21.79
CA GLY A 336 -58.22 13.77 -20.92
C GLY A 336 -57.47 14.73 -20.00
N HIS A 337 -56.45 14.23 -19.30
CA HIS A 337 -55.78 14.97 -18.22
C HIS A 337 -54.67 15.89 -18.71
N TYR A 338 -54.45 17.01 -18.03
CA TYR A 338 -53.25 17.82 -18.24
C TYR A 338 -52.00 17.08 -17.75
N ARG A 339 -51.02 16.96 -18.63
CA ARG A 339 -49.75 16.29 -18.41
C ARG A 339 -48.66 17.28 -18.09
N VAL A 340 -47.64 16.77 -17.42
CA VAL A 340 -46.37 17.47 -17.16
C VAL A 340 -45.28 16.62 -17.76
N ARG A 341 -44.50 17.21 -18.67
CA ARG A 341 -43.25 16.63 -19.13
C ARG A 341 -42.16 17.67 -19.00
N ALA A 342 -41.21 17.39 -18.12
CA ALA A 342 -40.10 18.26 -17.87
C ALA A 342 -39.12 18.27 -19.05
N ILE A 343 -38.41 19.37 -19.21
CA ILE A 343 -37.30 19.51 -20.15
C ILE A 343 -36.05 20.02 -19.41
N ARG A 344 -34.89 19.89 -20.05
CA ARG A 344 -33.58 20.27 -19.51
C ARG A 344 -32.71 20.82 -20.65
N ALA A 345 -31.86 21.80 -20.35
CA ALA A 345 -30.81 22.27 -21.26
C ALA A 345 -29.55 21.40 -21.09
N PHE A 346 -28.74 21.24 -22.14
CA PHE A 346 -27.49 20.45 -22.06
C PHE A 346 -26.30 21.00 -22.83
#